data_AF-A0A0D7NTK6-F1
#
_entry.id   AF-A0A0D7NTK6-F1
#
_cell.length_a   1.000
_cell.length_b   1.000
_cell.length_c   1.000
_cell.angle_alpha   90.00
_cell.angle_beta   90.00
_cell.angle_gamma   90.00
#
_symmetry.space_group_name_H-M   'P 1'
#
loop_
_entity.id
_entity.type
_entity.pdbx_description
1 polymer ?
#
loop_
_entity_poly.entity_id
_entity_poly.type
_entity_poly.pdbx_seq_one_letter_code
_entity_poly.pdbx_strand_id
1 'polypeptide(L)'
;MNREQAEEILDHLILAARELDEAKAAAAILEDRDADVASLNAVVIRLSSELLDTIFERFPDLVPFSEFPEISSSLRWDQVQLPPTVSEAQVDEIVSSVIVRQWRKMARIVGDAVKRGGALDLKIPDEVFAARIQLLVDVGRCECQGDLRKWRHSEVRLKN
;
A
#
# COMPACT_ATOMS: atom_id res chain seq x y z
N MET A 1 1.07 18.39 29.09
CA MET A 1 1.34 17.06 28.51
C MET A 1 2.78 16.72 28.84
N ASN A 2 3.01 15.64 29.56
CA ASN A 2 4.34 15.07 29.77
C ASN A 2 4.66 14.06 28.64
N ARG A 3 5.87 13.49 28.65
CA ARG A 3 6.34 12.57 27.61
C ARG A 3 5.47 11.31 27.51
N GLU A 4 5.13 10.69 28.63
CA GLU A 4 4.31 9.48 28.69
C GLU A 4 2.90 9.71 28.10
N GLN A 5 2.28 10.84 28.43
CA GLN A 5 1.00 11.26 27.84
C GLN A 5 1.11 11.54 26.34
N ALA A 6 2.26 12.05 25.87
CA ALA A 6 2.50 12.27 24.45
C ALA A 6 2.65 10.94 23.69
N GLU A 7 3.34 9.95 24.29
CA GLU A 7 3.44 8.59 23.75
C GLU A 7 2.07 7.91 23.68
N GLU A 8 1.26 8.01 24.73
CA GLU A 8 -0.10 7.44 24.76
C GLU A 8 -1.00 8.06 23.68
N ILE A 9 -0.96 9.40 23.51
CA ILE A 9 -1.70 10.08 22.44
C ILE A 9 -1.19 9.63 21.07
N LEU A 10 0.12 9.49 20.89
CA LEU A 10 0.72 9.05 19.64
C LEU A 10 0.27 7.63 19.26
N ASP A 11 0.22 6.72 20.21
CA ASP A 11 -0.30 5.36 20.00
C ASP A 11 -1.75 5.38 19.52
N HIS A 12 -2.60 6.21 20.13
CA HIS A 12 -3.98 6.39 19.68
C HIS A 12 -4.08 7.01 18.29
N LEU A 13 -3.22 7.96 17.95
CA LEU A 13 -3.19 8.58 16.62
C LEU A 13 -2.74 7.60 15.54
N ILE A 14 -1.78 6.72 15.85
CA ILE A 14 -1.36 5.65 14.94
C ILE A 14 -2.54 4.69 14.67
N LEU A 15 -3.30 4.33 15.70
CA LEU A 15 -4.50 3.50 15.53
C LEU A 15 -5.55 4.21 14.68
N ALA A 16 -5.85 5.49 14.96
CA ALA A 16 -6.81 6.26 14.19
C ALA A 16 -6.40 6.40 12.71
N ALA A 17 -5.12 6.64 12.44
CA ALA A 17 -4.59 6.71 11.08
C ALA A 17 -4.79 5.39 10.32
N ARG A 18 -4.59 4.24 10.99
CA ARG A 18 -4.86 2.92 10.38
C ARG A 18 -6.33 2.74 10.02
N GLU A 19 -7.24 3.08 10.92
CA GLU A 19 -8.69 2.94 10.65
C GLU A 19 -9.16 3.87 9.52
N LEU A 20 -8.63 5.10 9.47
CA LEU A 20 -8.92 6.04 8.38
C LEU A 20 -8.39 5.54 7.04
N ASP A 21 -7.21 4.91 7.03
CA ASP A 21 -6.61 4.30 5.85
C ASP A 21 -7.46 3.12 5.32
N GLU A 22 -7.97 2.26 6.22
CA GLU A 22 -8.94 1.22 5.86
C GLU A 22 -10.25 1.81 5.31
N ALA A 23 -10.75 2.89 5.92
CA ALA A 23 -11.96 3.57 5.44
C ALA A 23 -11.76 4.17 4.04
N LYS A 24 -10.59 4.78 3.77
CA LYS A 24 -10.21 5.24 2.42
C LYS A 24 -10.17 4.11 1.42
N ALA A 25 -9.52 3.00 1.78
CA ALA A 25 -9.43 1.80 0.96
C ALA A 25 -10.82 1.23 0.60
N ALA A 26 -11.75 1.21 1.56
CA ALA A 26 -13.12 0.77 1.32
C ALA A 26 -13.89 1.74 0.41
N ALA A 27 -13.74 3.05 0.63
CA ALA A 27 -14.41 4.09 -0.17
C ALA A 27 -13.92 4.13 -1.62
N ALA A 28 -12.64 3.82 -1.88
CA ALA A 28 -12.06 3.83 -3.22
C ALA A 28 -12.71 2.84 -4.21
N ILE A 29 -13.46 1.86 -3.71
CA ILE A 29 -14.15 0.82 -4.50
C ILE A 29 -15.56 1.26 -4.93
N LEU A 30 -16.09 2.36 -4.38
CA LEU A 30 -17.45 2.84 -4.65
C LEU A 30 -17.56 3.60 -5.99
N GLU A 31 -18.75 3.57 -6.61
CA GLU A 31 -19.00 4.20 -7.93
C GLU A 31 -19.07 5.74 -7.88
N ASP A 32 -19.39 6.35 -6.72
CA ASP A 32 -19.47 7.80 -6.49
C ASP A 32 -18.46 8.25 -5.42
N ARG A 33 -17.18 8.24 -5.80
CA ARG A 33 -16.02 8.19 -4.88
C ARG A 33 -15.36 9.53 -4.56
N ASP A 34 -15.59 10.56 -5.37
CA ASP A 34 -14.69 11.74 -5.35
C ASP A 34 -14.87 12.59 -4.08
N ALA A 35 -16.11 12.80 -3.62
CA ALA A 35 -16.38 13.64 -2.45
C ALA A 35 -16.04 12.93 -1.12
N ASP A 36 -16.33 11.63 -1.02
CA ASP A 36 -16.11 10.85 0.20
C ASP A 36 -14.61 10.59 0.43
N VAL A 37 -13.88 10.20 -0.62
CA VAL A 37 -12.42 10.02 -0.55
C VAL A 37 -11.72 11.34 -0.24
N ALA A 38 -12.16 12.46 -0.84
CA ALA A 38 -11.63 13.79 -0.52
C ALA A 38 -11.87 14.18 0.94
N SER A 39 -13.05 13.87 1.48
CA SER A 39 -13.40 14.15 2.88
C SER A 39 -12.55 13.32 3.85
N LEU A 40 -12.37 12.03 3.58
CA LEU A 40 -11.49 11.16 4.36
C LEU A 40 -10.03 11.63 4.32
N ASN A 41 -9.53 12.03 3.14
CA ASN A 41 -8.19 12.61 3.00
C ASN A 41 -8.03 13.89 3.82
N ALA A 42 -9.04 14.78 3.83
CA ALA A 42 -8.99 16.01 4.62
C ALA A 42 -8.88 15.73 6.13
N VAL A 43 -9.58 14.70 6.63
CA VAL A 43 -9.48 14.27 8.03
C VAL A 43 -8.09 13.72 8.35
N VAL A 44 -7.53 12.87 7.48
CA VAL A 44 -6.17 12.31 7.64
C VAL A 44 -5.13 13.43 7.67
N ILE A 45 -5.22 14.40 6.75
CA ILE A 45 -4.31 15.54 6.69
C ILE A 45 -4.37 16.32 7.99
N ARG A 46 -5.57 16.69 8.47
CA ARG A 46 -5.72 17.45 9.72
C ARG A 46 -5.16 16.73 10.93
N LEU A 47 -5.45 15.43 11.06
CA LEU A 47 -4.90 14.59 12.13
C LEU A 47 -3.37 14.60 12.09
N SER A 48 -2.80 14.54 10.89
CA SER A 48 -1.35 14.48 10.67
C SER A 48 -0.65 15.84 10.79
N SER A 49 -1.28 16.95 10.43
CA SER A 49 -0.65 18.27 10.37
C SER A 49 -0.89 19.15 11.60
N GLU A 50 -1.98 18.95 12.34
CA GLU A 50 -2.28 19.85 13.47
C GLU A 50 -1.85 19.22 14.81
N LEU A 51 -2.18 17.95 15.02
CA LEU A 51 -1.95 17.31 16.31
C LEU A 51 -0.56 16.66 16.41
N LEU A 52 -0.08 15.99 15.35
CA LEU A 52 1.26 15.40 15.35
C LEU A 52 2.36 16.47 15.32
N ASP A 53 2.23 17.53 14.52
CA ASP A 53 3.20 18.63 14.49
C ASP A 53 3.35 19.26 15.88
N THR A 54 2.23 19.49 16.59
CA THR A 54 2.26 20.02 17.97
C THR A 54 2.97 19.07 18.95
N ILE A 55 2.80 17.75 18.78
CA ILE A 55 3.46 16.75 19.63
C ILE A 55 4.96 16.70 19.32
N PHE A 56 5.35 16.71 18.05
CA PHE A 56 6.75 16.62 17.62
C PHE A 56 7.54 17.91 17.86
N GLU A 57 6.92 19.08 17.78
CA GLU A 57 7.55 20.34 18.24
C GLU A 57 7.93 20.28 19.72
N ARG A 58 7.14 19.59 20.55
CA ARG A 58 7.36 19.47 22.00
C ARG A 58 8.26 18.30 22.38
N PHE A 59 8.23 17.23 21.59
CA PHE A 59 8.95 15.98 21.83
C PHE A 59 9.55 15.44 20.52
N PRO A 60 10.63 16.05 20.00
CA PRO A 60 11.17 15.72 18.68
C PRO A 60 11.81 14.32 18.60
N ASP A 61 12.14 13.74 19.75
CA ASP A 61 12.64 12.37 19.90
C ASP A 61 11.53 11.31 19.78
N LEU A 62 10.25 11.71 19.85
CA LEU A 62 9.11 10.80 19.74
C LEU A 62 8.70 10.48 18.30
N VAL A 63 9.38 10.99 17.27
CA VAL A 63 9.10 10.63 15.86
C VAL A 63 9.27 9.13 15.70
N PRO A 64 8.18 8.34 15.62
CA PRO A 64 8.30 6.90 15.77
C PRO A 64 8.61 6.23 14.42
N PHE A 65 8.31 6.91 13.31
CA PHE A 65 8.49 6.40 11.95
C PHE A 65 8.82 7.54 11.00
N SER A 66 9.64 7.27 9.99
CA SER A 66 9.83 8.21 8.86
C SER A 66 8.59 8.30 7.96
N GLU A 67 7.61 7.40 8.10
CA GLU A 67 6.42 7.29 7.25
C GLU A 67 5.32 6.44 7.91
N PHE A 68 4.05 6.85 7.82
CA PHE A 68 2.91 6.03 8.25
C PHE A 68 2.58 4.97 7.20
N PRO A 69 2.23 3.73 7.62
CA PRO A 69 1.99 2.64 6.69
C PRO A 69 0.61 2.78 6.02
N GLU A 70 0.57 3.54 4.92
CA GLU A 70 -0.62 3.76 4.09
C GLU A 70 -0.89 2.57 3.14
N ILE A 71 -2.17 2.25 2.94
CA ILE A 71 -2.64 1.33 1.91
C ILE A 71 -2.36 1.96 0.55
N SER A 72 -1.42 1.36 -0.16
CA SER A 72 -1.07 1.73 -1.53
C SER A 72 -2.14 1.29 -2.52
N SER A 73 -2.73 0.11 -2.34
CA SER A 73 -3.88 -0.33 -3.14
C SER A 73 -4.61 -1.51 -2.47
N SER A 74 -5.93 -1.54 -2.64
CA SER A 74 -6.81 -2.66 -2.24
C SER A 74 -7.38 -3.44 -3.43
N LEU A 75 -6.92 -3.14 -4.65
CA LEU A 75 -7.39 -3.79 -5.87
C LEU A 75 -7.11 -5.30 -5.85
N ARG A 76 -8.14 -6.11 -6.06
CA ARG A 76 -8.06 -7.57 -6.14
C ARG A 76 -8.03 -8.02 -7.60
N TRP A 77 -7.40 -9.16 -7.89
CA TRP A 77 -7.22 -9.62 -9.28
C TRP A 77 -8.54 -9.85 -10.03
N ASP A 78 -9.59 -10.31 -9.34
CA ASP A 78 -10.93 -10.49 -9.90
C ASP A 78 -11.63 -9.17 -10.26
N GLN A 79 -11.16 -8.04 -9.74
CA GLN A 79 -11.64 -6.69 -10.04
C GLN A 79 -10.82 -6.01 -11.18
N VAL A 80 -9.71 -6.61 -11.60
CA VAL A 80 -8.83 -6.03 -12.63
C VAL A 80 -9.50 -6.08 -14.00
N GLN A 81 -9.51 -4.93 -14.67
CA GLN A 81 -9.81 -4.84 -16.10
C GLN A 81 -8.53 -4.52 -16.87
N LEU A 82 -8.01 -5.51 -17.62
CA LEU A 82 -6.83 -5.30 -18.44
C LEU A 82 -7.16 -4.48 -19.70
N PRO A 83 -6.22 -3.65 -20.17
CA PRO A 83 -6.33 -3.06 -21.50
C PRO A 83 -6.50 -4.15 -22.57
N PRO A 84 -7.29 -3.91 -23.64
CA PRO A 84 -7.53 -4.92 -24.68
C PRO A 84 -6.27 -5.48 -25.35
N THR A 85 -5.16 -4.74 -25.30
CA THR A 85 -3.86 -5.10 -25.88
C THR A 85 -2.96 -5.90 -24.93
N VAL A 86 -3.38 -6.12 -23.68
CA VAL A 86 -2.61 -6.80 -22.64
C VAL A 86 -3.33 -8.07 -22.25
N SER A 87 -2.63 -9.20 -22.34
CA SER A 87 -3.11 -10.50 -21.86
C SER A 87 -2.65 -10.76 -20.43
N GLU A 88 -3.41 -11.58 -19.69
CA GLU A 88 -3.02 -12.08 -18.38
C GLU A 88 -1.64 -12.77 -18.40
N ALA A 89 -1.34 -13.52 -19.47
CA ALA A 89 -0.06 -14.20 -19.63
C ALA A 89 1.14 -13.24 -19.67
N GLN A 90 0.98 -12.05 -20.27
CA GLN A 90 2.03 -11.02 -20.26
C GLN A 90 2.24 -10.44 -18.85
N VAL A 91 1.16 -10.26 -18.09
CA VAL A 91 1.26 -9.84 -16.67
C VAL A 91 2.00 -10.90 -15.87
N ASP A 92 1.65 -12.18 -16.05
CA ASP A 92 2.31 -13.31 -15.40
C ASP A 92 3.80 -13.42 -15.71
N GLU A 93 4.18 -13.23 -16.98
CA GLU A 93 5.57 -13.24 -17.40
C GLU A 93 6.38 -12.14 -16.69
N ILE A 94 5.82 -10.92 -16.66
CA ILE A 94 6.46 -9.80 -15.98
C ILE A 94 6.60 -10.08 -14.48
N VAL A 95 5.51 -10.47 -13.81
CA VAL A 95 5.49 -10.73 -12.37
C VAL A 95 6.48 -11.85 -12.02
N SER A 96 6.47 -12.95 -12.76
CA SER A 96 7.37 -14.08 -12.53
C SER A 96 8.85 -13.71 -12.71
N SER A 97 9.14 -12.71 -13.54
CA SER A 97 10.51 -12.24 -13.76
C SER A 97 11.06 -11.35 -12.64
N VAL A 98 10.21 -10.78 -11.79
CA VAL A 98 10.62 -9.82 -10.74
C VAL A 98 10.53 -10.39 -9.32
N ILE A 99 9.68 -11.38 -9.07
CA ILE A 99 9.64 -12.06 -7.77
C ILE A 99 10.82 -13.02 -7.68
N VAL A 100 11.54 -12.99 -6.56
CA VAL A 100 12.70 -13.84 -6.30
C VAL A 100 12.52 -14.66 -5.02
N ARG A 101 13.44 -15.58 -4.74
CA ARG A 101 13.39 -16.43 -3.53
C ARG A 101 13.74 -15.69 -2.24
N GLN A 102 14.45 -14.57 -2.33
CA GLN A 102 14.71 -13.71 -1.17
C GLN A 102 13.51 -12.82 -0.88
N TRP A 103 13.28 -12.52 0.40
CA TRP A 103 12.33 -11.49 0.80
C TRP A 103 12.68 -10.16 0.13
N ARG A 104 11.69 -9.57 -0.55
CA ARG A 104 11.80 -8.22 -1.12
C ARG A 104 10.54 -7.44 -0.80
N LYS A 105 10.73 -6.14 -0.56
CA LYS A 105 9.63 -5.19 -0.39
C LYS A 105 8.67 -5.28 -1.57
N MET A 106 7.37 -5.34 -1.27
CA MET A 106 6.31 -5.34 -2.28
C MET A 106 6.43 -4.11 -3.20
N ALA A 107 6.70 -2.93 -2.63
CA ALA A 107 6.93 -1.70 -3.41
C ALA A 107 8.07 -1.83 -4.43
N ARG A 108 9.15 -2.56 -4.08
CA ARG A 108 10.26 -2.79 -5.01
C ARG A 108 9.84 -3.73 -6.13
N ILE A 109 9.16 -4.83 -5.81
CA ILE A 109 8.70 -5.81 -6.79
C ILE A 109 7.73 -5.16 -7.78
N VAL A 110 6.75 -4.40 -7.29
CA VAL A 110 5.80 -3.65 -8.12
C VAL A 110 6.52 -2.63 -8.99
N GLY A 111 7.45 -1.84 -8.43
CA GLY A 111 8.24 -0.87 -9.20
C GLY A 111 9.09 -1.52 -10.29
N ASP A 112 9.67 -2.69 -10.02
CA ASP A 112 10.42 -3.46 -11.03
C ASP A 112 9.49 -4.01 -12.12
N ALA A 113 8.28 -4.46 -11.77
CA ALA A 113 7.25 -4.91 -12.72
C ALA A 113 6.79 -3.77 -13.64
N VAL A 114 6.50 -2.59 -13.09
CA VAL A 114 6.11 -1.39 -13.86
C VAL A 114 7.21 -1.00 -14.84
N LYS A 115 8.47 -0.96 -14.40
CA LYS A 115 9.60 -0.67 -15.29
C LYS A 115 9.68 -1.66 -16.45
N ARG A 116 9.48 -2.95 -16.18
CA ARG A 116 9.52 -3.99 -17.21
C ARG A 116 8.33 -3.91 -18.17
N GLY A 117 7.12 -3.67 -17.65
CA GLY A 117 5.93 -3.44 -18.48
C GLY A 117 6.07 -2.19 -19.36
N GLY A 118 6.68 -1.13 -18.83
CA GLY A 118 7.00 0.08 -19.59
C GLY A 118 8.03 -0.17 -20.70
N ALA A 119 9.05 -1.00 -20.44
CA ALA A 119 10.01 -1.41 -21.47
C ALA A 119 9.38 -2.23 -22.62
N LEU A 120 8.19 -2.80 -22.39
CA LEU A 120 7.38 -3.53 -23.37
C LEU A 120 6.21 -2.69 -23.93
N ASP A 121 6.12 -1.40 -23.59
CA ASP A 121 5.04 -0.47 -23.95
C ASP A 121 3.62 -0.96 -23.59
N LEU A 122 3.49 -1.74 -22.50
CA LEU A 122 2.19 -2.31 -22.10
C LEU A 122 1.34 -1.38 -21.23
N LYS A 123 1.91 -0.26 -20.74
CA LYS A 123 1.22 0.79 -19.93
C LYS A 123 0.29 0.23 -18.83
N ILE A 124 0.73 -0.84 -18.17
CA ILE A 124 -0.03 -1.50 -17.11
C ILE A 124 0.14 -0.71 -15.81
N PRO A 125 -0.96 -0.33 -15.11
CA PRO A 125 -0.88 0.30 -13.80
C PRO A 125 -0.17 -0.57 -12.76
N ASP A 126 0.48 0.06 -11.80
CA ASP A 126 1.16 -0.61 -10.68
C ASP A 126 0.21 -1.48 -9.84
N GLU A 127 -1.01 -0.99 -9.58
CA GLU A 127 -2.06 -1.72 -8.86
C GLU A 127 -2.42 -3.06 -9.50
N VAL A 128 -2.35 -3.17 -10.84
CA VAL A 128 -2.62 -4.42 -11.56
C VAL A 128 -1.53 -5.46 -11.26
N PHE A 129 -0.27 -5.06 -11.23
CA PHE A 129 0.82 -5.95 -10.83
C PHE A 129 0.69 -6.35 -9.36
N ALA A 130 0.34 -5.41 -8.48
CA ALA A 130 0.13 -5.69 -7.07
C ALA A 130 -1.01 -6.70 -6.84
N ALA A 131 -2.14 -6.51 -7.51
CA ALA A 131 -3.28 -7.42 -7.49
C ALA A 131 -2.89 -8.84 -7.95
N ARG A 132 -2.06 -8.94 -9.00
CA ARG A 132 -1.59 -10.25 -9.50
C ARG A 132 -0.66 -10.94 -8.52
N ILE A 133 0.28 -10.20 -7.91
CA ILE A 133 1.18 -10.74 -6.88
C ILE A 133 0.38 -11.23 -5.68
N GLN A 134 -0.65 -10.50 -5.26
CA GLN A 134 -1.51 -10.90 -4.15
C GLN A 134 -2.25 -12.21 -4.46
N LEU A 135 -2.78 -12.37 -5.69
CA LEU A 135 -3.35 -13.64 -6.12
C LEU A 135 -2.34 -14.80 -6.02
N LEU A 136 -1.09 -14.59 -6.45
CA LEU A 136 -0.04 -15.63 -6.35
C LEU A 136 0.26 -16.03 -4.90
N VAL A 137 0.13 -15.11 -3.96
CA VAL A 137 0.22 -15.42 -2.52
C VAL A 137 -1.01 -16.22 -2.08
N ASP A 138 -2.21 -15.80 -2.46
CA ASP A 138 -3.47 -16.46 -2.09
C ASP A 138 -3.54 -17.91 -2.59
N VAL A 139 -3.04 -18.18 -3.80
CA VAL A 139 -2.96 -19.54 -4.36
C VAL A 139 -1.71 -20.32 -3.92
N GLY A 140 -0.92 -19.75 -3.00
CA GLY A 140 0.23 -20.41 -2.39
C GLY A 140 1.43 -20.61 -3.32
N ARG A 141 1.57 -19.81 -4.39
CA ARG A 141 2.77 -19.76 -5.24
C ARG A 141 3.85 -18.85 -4.65
N CYS A 142 3.46 -17.86 -3.86
CA CYS A 142 4.35 -16.96 -3.13
C CYS A 142 4.04 -16.99 -1.63
N GLU A 143 4.97 -16.49 -0.84
CA GLU A 143 4.80 -16.24 0.60
C GLU A 143 4.90 -14.73 0.86
N CYS A 144 4.19 -14.24 1.88
CA CYS A 144 4.20 -12.84 2.27
C CYS A 144 4.48 -12.63 3.77
N GLN A 145 5.00 -11.43 4.09
CA GLN A 145 5.08 -10.89 5.44
C GLN A 145 4.48 -9.48 5.44
N GLY A 146 3.65 -9.17 6.45
CA GLY A 146 2.91 -7.91 6.54
C GLY A 146 1.66 -7.87 5.67
N ASP A 147 1.03 -6.71 5.60
CA ASP A 147 -0.18 -6.44 4.79
C ASP A 147 0.22 -6.01 3.37
N LEU A 148 -0.08 -6.84 2.37
CA LEU A 148 0.28 -6.61 0.96
C LEU A 148 -0.41 -5.41 0.32
N ARG A 149 -1.41 -4.82 0.98
CA ARG A 149 -1.99 -3.53 0.56
C ARG A 149 -1.06 -2.36 0.89
N LYS A 150 -0.16 -2.53 1.87
CA LYS A 150 0.80 -1.52 2.34
C LYS A 150 2.18 -1.83 1.76
N TRP A 151 2.44 -1.43 0.51
CA TRP A 151 3.55 -1.98 -0.29
C TRP A 151 4.95 -1.72 0.30
N ARG A 152 5.13 -0.59 0.99
CA ARG A 152 6.43 -0.23 1.61
C ARG A 152 6.68 -0.96 2.92
N HIS A 153 5.64 -1.58 3.48
CA HIS A 153 5.64 -2.25 4.79
C HIS A 153 5.37 -3.75 4.70
N SER A 154 5.36 -4.30 3.49
CA SER A 154 5.18 -5.74 3.24
C SER A 154 6.27 -6.30 2.35
N GLU A 155 6.48 -7.60 2.45
CA GLU A 155 7.49 -8.34 1.72
C GLU A 155 6.91 -9.60 1.10
N VAL A 156 7.42 -9.96 -0.09
CA VAL A 156 7.03 -11.16 -0.83
C VAL A 156 8.28 -11.92 -1.23
N ARG A 157 8.16 -13.26 -1.30
CA ARG A 157 9.12 -14.13 -1.95
C ARG A 157 8.42 -15.26 -2.70
N LEU A 158 9.12 -15.86 -3.67
CA LEU A 158 8.70 -17.11 -4.29
C LEU A 158 8.68 -18.24 -3.25
N LYS A 159 7.62 -19.05 -3.29
CA LYS A 159 7.55 -20.28 -2.51
C LYS A 159 8.43 -21.34 -3.15
N ASN A 160 9.09 -22.14 -2.32
CA ASN A 160 10.05 -23.14 -2.78
C ASN A 160 9.41 -24.29 -3.56
#